data_AF-A0ABD6J1G2-F1
#
_entry.id   AF-A0ABD6J1G2-F1
#
_cell.length_a   1.000
_cell.length_b   1.000
_cell.length_c   1.000
_cell.angle_alpha   90.00
_cell.angle_beta   90.00
_cell.angle_gamma   90.00
#
_symmetry.space_group_name_H-M   'P 1'
#
loop_
_entity.id
_entity.type
_entity.pdbx_description
1 polymer ?
#
loop_
_entity_poly.entity_id
_entity_poly.type
_entity_poly.pdbx_seq_one_letter_code
_entity_poly.pdbx_strand_id
1 'polypeptide(L)'
;MTYFSPFFVMGDLFLFALIWRFGPDEHRSMAPWAFRGLTLLALLAAAPVFPLLNQAMGDRQGLVTILLSVLSAPTLGLSMLIRRRSTAGQSLLAAKIFIPASVFLCIAITAMPSARDHVSLMVYLSTCILIAQVVYIFLLYAYRAPNT
;
A
#
# COMPACT_ATOMS: atom_id res chain seq x y z
N MET A 1 2.22 18.50 17.23
CA MET A 1 1.70 17.29 17.91
C MET A 1 1.23 16.32 16.85
N THR A 2 1.93 15.21 16.65
CA THR A 2 1.47 14.10 15.82
C THR A 2 0.32 13.42 16.55
N TYR A 3 -0.89 13.46 16.00
CA TYR A 3 -2.03 12.71 16.53
C TYR A 3 -1.75 11.21 16.31
N PHE A 4 -1.25 10.56 17.35
CA PHE A 4 -1.09 9.11 17.39
C PHE A 4 -2.47 8.50 17.56
N SER A 5 -3.10 8.05 16.48
CA SER A 5 -4.38 7.34 16.57
C SER A 5 -4.11 5.89 17.01
N PRO A 6 -4.50 5.49 18.23
CA PRO A 6 -4.29 4.12 18.69
C PRO A 6 -5.00 3.09 17.79
N PHE A 7 -6.06 3.51 17.09
CA PHE A 7 -6.76 2.66 16.13
C PHE A 7 -5.87 2.25 14.94
N PHE A 8 -5.16 3.19 14.33
CA PHE A 8 -4.27 2.88 13.19
C PHE A 8 -3.10 2.00 13.63
N VAL A 9 -2.53 2.28 14.80
CA VAL A 9 -1.42 1.50 15.35
C VAL A 9 -1.84 0.07 15.67
N MET A 10 -3.03 -0.11 16.26
CA MET A 10 -3.60 -1.44 16.48
C MET A 10 -3.89 -2.17 15.17
N GLY A 11 -4.36 -1.44 14.14
CA GLY A 11 -4.54 -1.96 12.79
C GLY A 11 -3.24 -2.47 12.18
N ASP A 12 -2.17 -1.68 12.25
CA ASP A 12 -0.85 -2.04 11.73
C ASP A 12 -0.25 -3.23 12.49
N LEU A 13 -0.39 -3.26 13.82
CA LEU A 13 0.03 -4.39 14.65
C LEU A 13 -0.74 -5.66 14.32
N PHE A 14 -2.05 -5.54 14.08
CA PHE A 14 -2.89 -6.66 13.66
C PHE A 14 -2.48 -7.19 12.27
N LEU A 15 -2.27 -6.29 11.29
CA LEU A 15 -1.78 -6.66 9.97
C LEU A 15 -0.39 -7.32 10.04
N PHE A 16 0.51 -6.76 10.85
CA PHE A 16 1.82 -7.37 11.09
C PHE A 16 1.68 -8.76 11.71
N ALA A 17 0.79 -8.95 12.69
CA ALA A 17 0.54 -10.25 13.29
C ALA A 17 0.00 -11.27 12.27
N LEU A 18 -0.86 -10.84 11.33
CA LEU A 18 -1.33 -11.68 10.23
C LEU A 18 -0.18 -12.08 9.30
N ILE A 19 0.65 -11.13 8.87
CA ILE A 19 1.82 -11.41 8.02
C ILE A 19 2.80 -12.34 8.73
N TRP A 20 3.04 -12.11 10.02
CA TRP A 20 3.94 -12.91 10.84
C TRP A 20 3.48 -14.35 10.99
N ARG A 21 2.16 -14.54 11.16
CA ARG A 21 1.54 -15.85 11.38
C ARG A 21 1.35 -16.62 10.08
N PHE A 22 0.79 -15.99 9.05
CA PHE A 22 0.33 -16.66 7.82
C PHE A 22 1.26 -16.47 6.61
N GLY A 23 2.14 -15.46 6.62
CA GLY A 23 3.05 -15.17 5.52
C GLY A 23 3.95 -16.34 5.09
N PRO A 24 4.53 -17.14 6.02
CA PRO A 24 5.32 -18.32 5.67
C PRO A 24 4.55 -19.37 4.85
N ASP A 25 3.25 -19.55 5.13
CA ASP A 25 2.42 -20.55 4.44
C ASP A 25 2.14 -20.16 2.99
N GLU A 26 2.11 -18.85 2.71
CA GLU A 26 1.97 -18.30 1.35
C GLU A 26 3.30 -18.31 0.58
N HIS A 27 4.43 -18.40 1.28
CA HIS A 27 5.78 -18.35 0.72
C HIS A 27 6.54 -19.66 0.97
N ARG A 28 5.93 -20.79 0.63
CA ARG A 28 6.49 -22.14 0.85
C ARG A 28 7.86 -22.39 0.23
N SER A 29 8.26 -21.58 -0.75
CA SER A 29 9.60 -21.64 -1.35
C SER A 29 10.72 -21.14 -0.43
N MET A 30 10.38 -20.52 0.71
CA MET A 30 11.32 -19.94 1.67
C MET A 30 11.16 -20.58 3.04
N ALA A 31 12.27 -20.76 3.76
CA ALA A 31 12.20 -21.25 5.14
C ALA A 31 11.44 -20.23 6.03
N PRO A 32 10.55 -20.68 6.94
CA PRO A 32 9.74 -19.76 7.76
C PRO A 32 10.55 -18.76 8.60
N TRP A 33 11.71 -19.18 9.10
CA TRP A 33 12.62 -18.30 9.85
C TRP A 33 13.25 -17.22 8.95
N ALA A 34 13.57 -17.55 7.70
CA ALA A 34 14.15 -16.61 6.74
C ALA A 34 13.10 -15.57 6.33
N PHE A 35 11.86 -15.98 6.09
CA PHE A 35 10.75 -15.06 5.83
C PHE A 35 10.59 -14.06 6.97
N ARG A 36 10.45 -14.55 8.22
CA ARG A 36 10.31 -13.72 9.42
C ARG A 36 11.51 -12.77 9.63
N GLY A 37 12.73 -13.26 9.41
CA GLY A 37 13.94 -12.45 9.49
C GLY A 37 13.95 -11.31 8.47
N LEU A 38 13.60 -11.59 7.22
CA LEU A 38 13.47 -10.58 6.16
C LEU A 38 12.37 -9.57 6.47
N THR A 39 11.22 -10.01 7.00
CA THR A 39 10.14 -9.11 7.43
C THR A 39 10.60 -8.17 8.54
N LEU A 40 11.31 -8.67 9.57
CA LEU A 40 11.87 -7.82 10.62
C LEU A 40 12.91 -6.84 10.09
N LEU A 41 13.83 -7.30 9.24
CA LEU A 41 14.83 -6.43 8.63
C LEU A 41 14.19 -5.33 7.79
N ALA A 42 13.16 -5.66 7.00
CA ALA A 42 12.41 -4.67 6.24
C ALA A 42 11.71 -3.65 7.14
N LEU A 43 11.11 -4.09 8.25
CA LEU A 43 10.47 -3.21 9.23
C LEU A 43 11.49 -2.27 9.89
N LEU A 44 12.62 -2.82 10.34
CA LEU A 44 13.70 -2.07 10.98
C LEU A 44 14.36 -1.09 10.01
N ALA A 45 14.47 -1.44 8.73
CA ALA A 45 14.97 -0.54 7.70
C ALA A 45 13.96 0.57 7.38
N ALA A 46 12.66 0.26 7.36
CA ALA A 46 11.62 1.23 7.07
C ALA A 46 11.41 2.24 8.22
N ALA A 47 11.55 1.80 9.48
CA ALA A 47 11.34 2.61 10.67
C ALA A 47 12.12 3.95 10.69
N PRO A 48 13.43 4.01 10.39
CA PRO A 48 14.16 5.28 10.31
C PRO A 48 13.98 5.99 8.95
N VAL A 49 13.66 5.26 7.87
CA VAL A 49 13.48 5.86 6.54
C VAL A 49 12.27 6.79 6.52
N PHE A 50 11.15 6.41 7.12
CA PHE A 50 9.94 7.24 7.13
C PHE A 50 10.12 8.62 7.81
N PRO A 51 10.69 8.75 9.03
CA PRO A 51 10.93 10.06 9.62
C PRO A 51 11.98 10.87 8.84
N LEU A 52 13.03 10.23 8.30
CA LEU A 52 14.02 10.91 7.45
C LEU A 52 13.38 11.43 6.16
N LEU A 53 12.50 10.65 5.55
CA LEU A 53 11.78 11.01 4.34
C LEU A 53 10.78 12.14 4.60
N ASN A 54 10.05 12.08 5.72
CA ASN A 54 9.15 13.16 6.15
C ASN A 54 9.92 14.46 6.39
N GLN A 55 11.11 14.40 7.01
CA GLN A 55 11.96 15.58 7.22
C GLN A 55 12.48 16.14 5.90
N ALA A 56 13.03 15.28 5.03
CA ALA A 56 13.58 15.68 3.74
C ALA A 56 12.52 16.29 2.82
N MET A 57 11.30 15.77 2.85
CA MET A 57 10.17 16.30 2.09
C MET A 57 9.46 17.46 2.80
N GLY A 58 9.82 17.83 4.03
CA GLY A 58 9.08 18.82 4.80
C GLY A 58 7.62 18.40 5.08
N ASP A 59 7.32 17.11 4.98
CA ASP A 59 6.00 16.53 5.18
C ASP A 59 5.74 16.31 6.68
N ARG A 60 5.34 17.37 7.36
CA ARG A 60 5.08 17.37 8.81
C ARG A 60 3.93 16.45 9.23
N GLN A 61 3.05 16.09 8.29
CA GLN A 61 1.86 15.29 8.55
C GLN A 61 2.00 13.85 8.06
N GLY A 62 3.08 13.53 7.33
CA GLY A 62 3.34 12.20 6.77
C GLY A 62 2.39 11.81 5.63
N LEU A 63 1.68 12.79 5.04
CA LEU A 63 0.69 12.54 4.00
C LEU A 63 1.31 12.00 2.70
N VAL A 64 2.46 12.54 2.29
CA VAL A 64 3.19 12.08 1.11
C VAL A 64 3.69 10.66 1.33
N THR A 65 4.22 10.38 2.52
CA THR A 65 4.68 9.05 2.90
C THR A 65 3.53 8.04 2.93
N ILE A 66 2.36 8.42 3.46
CA ILE A 66 1.16 7.59 3.42
C ILE A 66 0.76 7.31 1.96
N LEU A 67 0.76 8.32 1.09
CA LEU A 67 0.43 8.14 -0.33
C LEU A 67 1.41 7.20 -1.04
N LEU A 68 2.71 7.30 -0.77
CA LEU A 68 3.70 6.36 -1.30
C LEU A 68 3.43 4.93 -0.81
N SER A 69 3.08 4.75 0.46
CA SER A 69 2.70 3.45 1.01
C SER A 69 1.42 2.92 0.37
N VAL A 70 0.40 3.75 0.17
CA VAL A 70 -0.85 3.37 -0.50
C VAL A 70 -0.60 3.00 -1.96
N LEU A 71 0.29 3.71 -2.66
CA LEU A 71 0.69 3.41 -4.04
C LEU A 71 1.40 2.05 -4.15
N SER A 72 2.12 1.62 -3.11
CA SER A 72 2.83 0.34 -3.14
C SER A 72 1.89 -0.86 -3.29
N ALA A 73 0.67 -0.79 -2.73
CA ALA A 73 -0.28 -1.90 -2.75
C ALA A 73 -0.72 -2.32 -4.17
N PRO A 74 -1.27 -1.43 -5.02
CA PRO A 74 -1.60 -1.79 -6.40
C PRO A 74 -0.37 -2.15 -7.23
N THR A 75 0.78 -1.51 -7.00
CA THR A 75 2.03 -1.84 -7.73
C THR A 75 2.51 -3.25 -7.40
N LEU A 76 2.47 -3.65 -6.12
CA LEU A 76 2.79 -5.01 -5.70
C LEU A 76 1.77 -6.00 -6.26
N GLY A 77 0.47 -5.70 -6.16
CA GLY A 77 -0.60 -6.52 -6.74
C GLY A 77 -0.41 -6.76 -8.24
N LEU A 78 -0.11 -5.70 -9.00
CA LEU A 78 0.24 -5.75 -10.42
C LEU A 78 1.46 -6.63 -10.68
N SER A 79 2.54 -6.42 -9.94
CA SER A 79 3.78 -7.21 -10.11
C SER A 79 3.53 -8.70 -9.86
N MET A 80 2.74 -9.04 -8.84
CA MET A 80 2.37 -10.42 -8.53
C MET A 80 1.49 -11.01 -9.62
N LEU A 81 0.52 -10.25 -10.12
CA LEU A 81 -0.39 -10.69 -11.16
C LEU A 81 0.33 -10.95 -12.49
N ILE A 82 1.21 -10.03 -12.90
CA ILE A 82 2.04 -10.17 -14.11
C ILE A 82 2.99 -11.36 -13.98
N ARG A 83 3.65 -11.51 -12.83
CA ARG A 83 4.62 -12.60 -12.59
C ARG A 83 3.95 -13.97 -12.50
N ARG A 84 2.85 -14.10 -11.75
CA ARG A 84 2.18 -15.38 -11.50
C ARG A 84 1.17 -15.74 -12.58
N ARG A 85 0.72 -14.76 -13.38
CA ARG A 85 -0.40 -14.89 -14.35
C ARG A 85 -1.63 -15.57 -13.74
N SER A 86 -1.87 -15.30 -12.46
CA SER A 86 -2.92 -15.93 -11.67
C SER A 86 -3.51 -14.92 -10.70
N THR A 87 -4.82 -15.00 -10.50
CA THR A 87 -5.57 -14.19 -9.55
C THR A 87 -5.64 -14.81 -8.15
N ALA A 88 -4.98 -15.95 -7.93
CA ALA A 88 -4.94 -16.63 -6.64
C ALA A 88 -4.36 -15.73 -5.55
N GLY A 89 -5.10 -15.58 -4.44
CA GLY A 89 -4.73 -14.69 -3.32
C GLY A 89 -5.10 -13.22 -3.53
N GLN A 90 -5.76 -12.86 -4.64
CA GLN A 90 -6.14 -11.47 -4.93
C GLN A 90 -7.67 -11.28 -4.86
N SER A 91 -8.13 -10.35 -4.03
CA SER A 91 -9.56 -10.05 -3.88
C SER A 91 -10.00 -8.93 -4.81
N LEU A 92 -10.79 -9.27 -5.83
CA LEU A 92 -11.41 -8.28 -6.73
C LEU A 92 -12.33 -7.31 -5.97
N LEU A 93 -13.05 -7.79 -4.94
CA LEU A 93 -13.93 -6.94 -4.14
C LEU A 93 -13.11 -5.90 -3.36
N ALA A 94 -12.03 -6.32 -2.70
CA ALA A 94 -11.15 -5.40 -2.00
C ALA A 94 -10.56 -4.36 -2.96
N ALA A 95 -10.13 -4.80 -4.16
CA ALA A 95 -9.62 -3.90 -5.18
C ALA A 95 -10.67 -2.86 -5.62
N LYS A 96 -11.93 -3.27 -5.81
CA LYS A 96 -13.04 -2.36 -6.16
C LYS A 96 -13.33 -1.34 -5.08
N ILE A 97 -13.36 -1.75 -3.81
CA ILE A 97 -13.59 -0.83 -2.67
C ILE A 97 -12.47 0.21 -2.56
N PHE A 98 -11.26 -0.13 -3.01
CA PHE A 98 -10.14 0.79 -3.03
C PHE A 98 -10.29 1.95 -4.02
N ILE A 99 -11.07 1.80 -5.11
CA ILE A 99 -11.33 2.90 -6.06
C ILE A 99 -12.03 4.09 -5.38
N PRO A 100 -13.24 3.96 -4.81
CA PRO A 100 -13.92 5.08 -4.20
C PRO A 100 -13.13 5.66 -3.02
N ALA A 101 -12.38 4.82 -2.27
CA ALA A 101 -11.47 5.29 -1.24
C ALA A 101 -10.35 6.18 -1.80
N SER A 102 -9.76 5.79 -2.94
CA SER A 102 -8.72 6.58 -3.63
C SER A 102 -9.27 7.87 -4.22
N VAL A 103 -10.47 7.84 -4.80
CA VAL A 103 -11.15 9.05 -5.31
C VAL A 103 -11.48 10.01 -4.17
N PHE A 104 -12.01 9.50 -3.06
CA PHE A 104 -12.27 10.29 -1.87
C PHE A 104 -10.98 10.91 -1.32
N LEU A 105 -9.89 10.13 -1.29
CA LEU A 105 -8.57 10.63 -0.88
C LEU A 105 -8.07 11.77 -1.78
N CYS A 106 -8.20 11.65 -3.11
CA CYS A 106 -7.89 12.74 -4.05
C CYS A 106 -8.66 14.03 -3.71
N ILE A 107 -9.98 13.92 -3.48
CA ILE A 107 -10.85 15.06 -3.16
C ILE A 107 -10.49 15.66 -1.80
N ALA A 108 -10.21 14.82 -0.81
CA ALA A 108 -9.83 15.26 0.53
C ALA A 108 -8.50 16.04 0.50
N ILE A 109 -7.52 15.58 -0.29
CA ILE A 109 -6.22 16.25 -0.44
C ILE A 109 -6.37 17.63 -1.09
N THR A 110 -7.19 17.75 -2.14
CA THR A 110 -7.41 19.06 -2.80
C THR A 110 -8.20 20.03 -1.92
N ALA A 111 -9.04 19.52 -1.02
CA ALA A 111 -9.80 20.32 -0.06
C ALA A 111 -9.00 20.69 1.20
N MET A 112 -7.86 20.04 1.48
CA MET A 112 -7.11 20.22 2.74
C MET A 112 -6.26 21.51 2.74
N PRO A 113 -6.48 22.45 3.68
CA PRO A 113 -5.70 23.69 3.76
C PRO A 113 -4.24 23.47 4.17
N SER A 114 -3.95 22.41 4.94
CA SER A 114 -2.61 22.08 5.43
C SER A 114 -1.71 21.41 4.39
N ALA A 115 -2.27 21.05 3.24
CA ALA A 115 -1.58 20.37 2.16
C ALA A 115 -0.77 21.33 1.25
N ARG A 116 -0.89 22.65 1.44
CA ARG A 116 -0.45 23.70 0.50
C ARG A 116 0.96 23.53 -0.07
N ASP A 117 1.91 23.12 0.76
CA ASP A 117 3.32 23.03 0.34
C ASP A 117 3.60 21.84 -0.59
N HIS A 118 2.72 20.83 -0.61
CA HIS A 118 2.91 19.58 -1.37
C HIS A 118 1.69 19.18 -2.20
N VAL A 119 0.69 20.06 -2.40
CA VAL A 119 -0.57 19.71 -3.08
C VAL A 119 -0.30 19.09 -4.45
N SER A 120 0.61 19.66 -5.25
CA SER A 120 0.93 19.15 -6.58
C SER A 120 1.49 17.73 -6.54
N LEU A 121 2.40 17.43 -5.61
CA LEU A 121 2.95 16.10 -5.42
C LEU A 121 1.89 15.12 -4.92
N MET A 122 1.06 15.52 -3.97
CA MET A 122 0.00 14.66 -3.43
C MET A 122 -1.09 14.37 -4.45
N VAL A 123 -1.48 15.36 -5.27
CA VAL A 123 -2.41 15.17 -6.39
C VAL A 123 -1.80 14.24 -7.44
N TYR A 124 -0.52 14.41 -7.77
CA TYR A 124 0.20 13.50 -8.66
C TYR A 124 0.20 12.06 -8.13
N LEU A 125 0.62 11.85 -6.88
CA LEU A 125 0.65 10.53 -6.25
C LEU A 125 -0.74 9.90 -6.18
N SER A 126 -1.77 10.67 -5.84
CA SER A 126 -3.15 10.17 -5.77
C SER A 126 -3.68 9.79 -7.16
N THR A 127 -3.29 10.53 -8.19
CA THR A 127 -3.56 10.18 -9.59
C THR A 127 -2.85 8.89 -9.98
N CYS A 128 -1.58 8.72 -9.62
CA CYS A 128 -0.83 7.49 -9.84
C CYS A 128 -1.47 6.28 -9.12
N ILE A 129 -1.94 6.45 -7.89
CA ILE A 129 -2.67 5.41 -7.14
C ILE A 129 -3.91 4.99 -7.93
N LEU A 130 -4.73 5.95 -8.37
CA LEU A 130 -5.95 5.67 -9.12
C LEU A 130 -5.65 4.93 -10.43
N ILE A 131 -4.66 5.39 -11.20
CA ILE A 131 -4.23 4.75 -12.44
C ILE A 131 -3.75 3.33 -12.17
N ALA A 132 -2.86 3.13 -11.20
CA ALA A 132 -2.34 1.81 -10.84
C ALA A 132 -3.47 0.87 -10.39
N GLN A 133 -4.43 1.37 -9.62
CA GLN A 133 -5.59 0.60 -9.17
C GLN A 133 -6.51 0.19 -10.33
N VAL A 134 -6.77 1.10 -11.28
CA VAL A 134 -7.58 0.81 -12.47
C VAL A 134 -6.89 -0.24 -13.35
N VAL A 135 -5.60 -0.08 -13.61
CA VAL A 135 -4.80 -1.07 -14.38
C VAL A 135 -4.79 -2.41 -13.66
N TYR A 136 -4.62 -2.42 -12.34
CA TYR A 136 -4.66 -3.63 -11.52
C TYR A 136 -5.99 -4.37 -11.65
N ILE A 137 -7.11 -3.66 -11.53
CA ILE A 137 -8.45 -4.25 -11.65
C ILE A 137 -8.69 -4.76 -13.08
N PHE A 138 -8.27 -4.00 -14.09
CA PHE A 138 -8.38 -4.42 -15.48
C PHE A 138 -7.65 -5.74 -15.73
N LEU A 139 -6.39 -5.85 -15.29
CA LEU A 139 -5.64 -7.09 -15.42
C LEU A 139 -6.24 -8.21 -14.57
N LEU A 140 -6.74 -7.91 -13.36
CA LEU A 140 -7.44 -8.88 -12.53
C LEU A 140 -8.62 -9.50 -13.28
N TYR A 141 -9.40 -8.70 -14.02
CA TYR A 141 -10.46 -9.23 -14.88
C TYR A 141 -9.91 -10.07 -16.03
N ALA A 142 -8.88 -9.58 -16.72
CA ALA A 142 -8.27 -10.29 -17.85
C ALA A 142 -7.76 -11.69 -17.46
N TYR A 143 -7.09 -11.82 -16.31
CA TYR A 143 -6.59 -13.11 -15.78
C TYR A 143 -7.66 -13.93 -15.04
N ARG A 144 -8.83 -13.36 -14.77
CA ARG A 144 -9.96 -14.09 -14.16
C ARG A 144 -10.89 -14.69 -15.20
N ALA A 145 -10.88 -14.17 -16.44
CA ALA A 145 -11.54 -14.84 -17.54
C ALA A 145 -11.01 -16.27 -17.61
N PRO A 146 -11.88 -17.31 -17.57
CA PRO A 146 -11.42 -18.67 -17.67
C PRO A 146 -10.61 -18.77 -18.96
N ASN A 147 -9.37 -19.28 -18.87
CA ASN A 147 -8.66 -19.76 -20.04
C ASN A 147 -9.54 -20.89 -20.62
N THR A 148 -10.46 -20.53 -21.52
CA THR A 148 -11.16 -21.42 -22.44
C THR A 148 -10.16 -22.01 -23.41
#